data_AF-A0A1I4SFU7-F1
#
_entry.id   AF-A0A1I4SFU7-F1
#
_cell.length_a   1.000
_cell.length_b   1.000
_cell.length_c   1.000
_cell.angle_alpha   90.00
_cell.angle_beta   90.00
_cell.angle_gamma   90.00
#
_symmetry.space_group_name_H-M   'P 1'
#
loop_
_entity.id
_entity.type
_entity.pdbx_description
1 polymer ?
#
loop_
_entity_poly.entity_id
_entity_poly.type
_entity_poly.pdbx_seq_one_letter_code
_entity_poly.pdbx_strand_id
1 'polypeptide(L)'
;MRAKNASMARPPGRHKTAAMPHGCSLLVGLLAILPGLLVAGCAGAPPATQIVEVPVYRPCVGYVPIKPDYEFGKLSLDAAAGDKVLALARDWPRARRYEGELEAVLAGCL
;
A
#
# COMPACT_ATOMS: atom_id res chain seq x y z
N MET A 1 7.64 -52.17 -18.23
CA MET A 1 7.43 -53.15 -19.33
C MET A 1 6.78 -52.38 -20.49
N ARG A 2 7.55 -51.84 -21.44
CA ARG A 2 8.04 -52.43 -22.70
C ARG A 2 6.92 -52.72 -23.73
N ALA A 3 6.73 -51.78 -24.67
CA ALA A 3 6.41 -51.99 -26.10
C ALA A 3 6.46 -50.59 -26.77
N LYS A 4 7.55 -50.13 -27.40
CA LYS A 4 8.03 -50.47 -28.75
C LYS A 4 6.89 -50.68 -29.74
N ASN A 5 6.76 -49.78 -30.72
CA ASN A 5 6.70 -50.16 -32.12
C ASN A 5 7.28 -49.04 -32.99
N ALA A 6 8.22 -49.48 -33.82
CA ALA A 6 8.96 -48.69 -34.77
C ALA A 6 8.45 -49.01 -36.18
N SER A 7 8.85 -48.15 -37.12
CA SER A 7 9.48 -48.55 -38.38
C SER A 7 8.68 -48.35 -39.66
N MET A 8 9.49 -47.96 -40.66
CA MET A 8 9.33 -48.05 -42.11
C MET A 8 8.58 -46.92 -42.81
N ALA A 9 8.99 -46.42 -43.98
CA ALA A 9 10.22 -46.44 -44.77
C ALA A 9 9.99 -45.50 -45.98
N ARG A 10 11.05 -44.86 -46.48
CA ARG A 10 11.20 -44.12 -47.78
C ARG A 10 10.89 -45.01 -49.02
N PRO A 11 10.88 -44.58 -50.33
CA PRO A 11 11.62 -43.46 -51.00
C PRO A 11 10.81 -42.81 -52.19
N PRO A 12 11.37 -42.47 -53.38
CA PRO A 12 12.07 -41.23 -53.76
C PRO A 12 11.45 -40.48 -54.97
N GLY A 13 11.85 -39.21 -55.18
CA GLY A 13 11.65 -38.50 -56.45
C GLY A 13 12.40 -37.15 -56.43
N ARG A 14 13.67 -37.07 -56.82
CA ARG A 14 14.23 -36.83 -58.17
C ARG A 14 13.74 -35.55 -58.86
N HIS A 15 14.70 -34.61 -58.95
CA HIS A 15 14.91 -33.54 -59.94
C HIS A 15 13.87 -32.39 -59.95
N LYS A 16 14.25 -31.11 -59.99
CA LYS A 16 15.19 -30.47 -60.93
C LYS A 16 15.77 -29.19 -60.33
N THR A 17 17.04 -28.95 -60.64
CA THR A 17 17.71 -27.64 -60.59
C THR A 17 17.08 -26.67 -61.59
N ALA A 18 16.76 -25.47 -61.13
CA ALA A 18 16.72 -24.24 -61.93
C ALA A 18 16.95 -23.08 -60.94
N ALA A 19 18.18 -22.57 -60.89
CA ALA A 19 18.47 -21.25 -61.44
C ALA A 19 17.71 -20.14 -60.70
N MET A 20 18.36 -19.61 -59.65
CA MET A 20 18.28 -18.20 -59.29
C MET A 20 18.46 -17.36 -60.57
N PRO A 21 17.82 -16.18 -60.68
CA PRO A 21 18.51 -15.05 -60.06
C PRO A 21 17.65 -13.85 -59.61
N HIS A 22 18.32 -12.99 -58.84
CA HIS A 22 18.03 -11.57 -58.64
C HIS A 22 16.78 -11.27 -57.78
N GLY A 23 16.91 -10.90 -56.51
CA GLY A 23 17.73 -9.78 -56.06
C GLY A 23 17.03 -8.45 -56.30
N CYS A 24 15.78 -8.28 -55.82
CA CYS A 24 15.15 -6.95 -55.72
C CYS A 24 13.89 -6.85 -54.84
N SER A 25 13.41 -7.94 -54.22
CA SER A 25 12.10 -7.90 -53.52
C SER A 25 12.16 -7.87 -51.98
N LEU A 26 13.32 -8.14 -51.37
CA LEU A 26 13.43 -8.23 -49.91
C LEU A 26 13.59 -6.88 -49.20
N LEU A 27 14.05 -5.84 -49.92
CA LEU A 27 14.22 -4.49 -49.35
C LEU A 27 12.89 -3.76 -49.13
N VAL A 28 11.88 -4.01 -49.97
CA VAL A 28 10.54 -3.39 -49.85
C VAL A 28 9.73 -4.01 -48.70
N GLY A 29 9.90 -5.32 -48.45
CA GLY A 29 9.26 -6.01 -47.34
C GLY A 29 9.79 -5.59 -45.98
N LEU A 30 11.10 -5.38 -45.84
CA LEU A 30 11.69 -4.99 -44.55
C LEU A 30 11.34 -3.54 -44.15
N LEU A 31 11.20 -2.64 -45.12
CA LEU A 31 10.90 -1.22 -44.88
C LEU A 31 9.44 -0.98 -44.47
N ALA A 32 8.53 -1.90 -44.82
CA ALA A 32 7.11 -1.84 -44.46
C ALA A 32 6.80 -2.37 -43.05
N ILE A 33 7.73 -3.11 -42.43
CA ILE A 33 7.54 -3.71 -41.09
C ILE A 33 7.98 -2.73 -39.98
N LEU A 34 8.93 -1.84 -40.27
CA LEU A 34 9.46 -0.84 -39.33
C LEU A 34 8.38 0.12 -38.75
N PRO A 35 7.47 0.70 -39.55
CA PRO A 35 6.43 1.59 -39.02
C PRO A 35 5.37 0.83 -38.21
N GLY A 36 5.13 -0.45 -38.50
CA GLY A 36 4.14 -1.27 -37.78
C GLY A 36 4.55 -1.62 -36.34
N LEU A 37 5.84 -1.89 -36.11
CA LEU A 37 6.33 -2.17 -34.75
C LEU A 37 6.31 -0.95 -33.84
N LEU A 38 6.43 0.26 -34.38
CA LEU A 38 6.43 1.50 -33.61
C LEU A 38 5.02 1.89 -33.10
N VAL A 39 3.95 1.41 -33.74
CA VAL A 39 2.56 1.77 -33.38
C VAL A 39 1.93 0.78 -32.38
N ALA A 40 2.50 -0.43 -32.22
CA ALA A 40 1.99 -1.44 -31.29
C ALA A 40 2.15 -1.06 -29.80
N GLY A 41 2.92 -0.01 -29.48
CA GLY A 41 3.11 0.45 -28.10
C GLY A 41 2.02 1.39 -27.55
N CYS A 42 1.16 1.96 -28.40
CA CYS A 42 0.18 2.97 -27.98
C CYS A 42 -1.24 2.43 -27.74
N ALA A 43 -1.49 1.16 -28.08
CA ALA A 43 -2.73 0.45 -27.76
C ALA A 43 -2.63 -0.37 -26.46
N GLY A 44 -1.70 0.00 -25.56
CA GLY A 44 -1.53 -0.65 -24.26
C GLY A 44 -2.74 -0.41 -23.38
N ALA A 45 -3.33 -1.49 -22.86
CA ALA A 45 -4.40 -1.41 -21.87
C ALA A 45 -3.98 -0.48 -20.71
N PRO A 46 -4.89 0.36 -20.19
CA PRO A 46 -4.56 1.22 -19.06
C PRO A 46 -4.00 0.35 -17.93
N PRO A 47 -2.91 0.79 -17.27
CA PRO A 47 -2.29 0.02 -16.20
C PRO A 47 -3.36 -0.33 -15.17
N ALA A 48 -3.42 -1.62 -14.80
CA ALA A 48 -4.38 -2.09 -13.82
C ALA A 48 -4.25 -1.27 -12.54
N THR A 49 -5.39 -0.81 -12.00
CA THR A 49 -5.43 -0.04 -10.75
C THR A 49 -4.81 -0.89 -9.63
N GLN A 50 -3.69 -0.44 -9.09
CA GLN A 50 -3.02 -1.10 -7.99
C GLN A 50 -3.59 -0.58 -6.67
N ILE A 51 -4.10 -1.48 -5.83
CA ILE A 51 -4.48 -1.14 -4.46
C ILE A 51 -3.22 -1.23 -3.62
N VAL A 52 -2.81 -0.09 -3.05
CA VAL A 52 -1.68 -0.01 -2.12
C VAL A 52 -2.25 0.24 -0.74
N GLU A 53 -2.08 -0.73 0.17
CA GLU A 53 -2.42 -0.52 1.57
C GLU A 53 -1.33 0.30 2.25
N VAL A 54 -1.68 1.54 2.59
CA VAL A 54 -0.81 2.43 3.34
C VAL A 54 -1.19 2.36 4.82
N PRO A 55 -0.30 1.90 5.72
CA PRO A 55 -0.60 1.91 7.14
C PRO A 55 -0.74 3.35 7.61
N VAL A 56 -1.94 3.68 8.10
CA VAL A 56 -2.23 4.98 8.70
C VAL A 56 -2.09 4.85 10.20
N TYR A 57 -1.37 5.78 10.82
CA TYR A 57 -1.29 5.88 12.28
C TYR A 57 -2.71 5.97 12.87
N ARG A 58 -3.01 5.08 13.82
CA ARG A 58 -4.23 5.15 14.62
C ARG A 58 -3.82 5.49 16.05
N PRO A 59 -4.43 6.52 16.68
CA PRO A 59 -4.20 6.76 18.10
C PRO A 59 -4.67 5.54 18.88
N CYS A 60 -3.83 5.06 19.79
CA CYS A 60 -4.16 3.93 20.66
C CYS A 60 -5.28 4.29 21.66
N VAL A 61 -5.36 5.58 22.03
CA VAL A 61 -6.36 6.11 22.95
C VAL A 61 -7.66 6.35 22.18
N GLY A 62 -8.67 5.53 22.45
CA GLY A 62 -10.01 5.66 21.85
C GLY A 62 -10.93 6.68 22.54
N TYR A 63 -10.66 7.00 23.81
CA TYR A 63 -11.44 7.94 24.60
C TYR A 63 -10.54 8.60 25.65
N VAL A 64 -10.73 9.91 25.87
CA VAL A 64 -10.02 10.68 26.89
C VAL A 64 -11.02 11.04 27.99
N PRO A 65 -10.77 10.67 29.26
CA PRO A 65 -11.61 11.06 30.37
C PRO A 65 -11.79 12.58 30.44
N ILE A 66 -12.99 13.02 30.83
CA ILE A 66 -13.29 14.45 30.94
C ILE A 66 -12.53 15.02 32.13
N LYS A 67 -11.72 16.06 31.88
CA LYS A 67 -11.02 16.78 32.95
C LYS A 67 -12.05 17.35 33.93
N PRO A 68 -11.91 17.07 35.24
CA PRO A 68 -12.82 17.64 36.21
C PRO A 68 -12.66 19.15 36.34
N ASP A 69 -13.78 19.82 36.61
CA ASP A 69 -13.80 21.24 36.89
C ASP A 69 -13.36 21.49 38.34
N TYR A 70 -12.13 21.96 38.51
CA TYR A 70 -11.46 22.14 39.81
C TYR A 70 -11.80 23.49 40.43
N GLU A 71 -12.06 23.51 41.74
CA GLU A 71 -12.34 24.75 42.49
C GLU A 71 -11.11 25.67 42.50
N PHE A 72 -9.92 25.09 42.62
CA PHE A 72 -8.65 25.81 42.67
C PHE A 72 -8.43 26.66 41.42
N GLY A 73 -8.79 26.14 40.25
CA GLY A 73 -8.60 26.83 38.96
C GLY A 73 -9.53 28.04 38.76
N LYS A 74 -10.56 28.18 39.60
CA LYS A 74 -11.53 29.28 39.54
C LYS A 74 -11.18 30.44 40.47
N LEU A 75 -10.23 30.23 41.38
CA LEU A 75 -9.82 31.26 42.32
C LEU A 75 -9.00 32.34 41.61
N SER A 76 -9.21 33.60 42.03
CA SER A 76 -8.35 34.71 41.62
C SER A 76 -6.91 34.48 42.10
N LEU A 77 -5.94 35.02 41.35
CA LEU A 77 -4.54 35.05 41.77
C LEU A 77 -4.37 35.81 43.10
N ASP A 78 -5.25 36.76 43.41
CA ASP A 78 -5.24 37.54 44.65
C ASP A 78 -6.05 36.90 45.79
N ALA A 79 -6.66 35.71 45.56
CA ALA A 79 -7.40 35.02 46.60
C ALA A 79 -6.50 34.69 47.81
N ALA A 80 -7.09 34.70 49.01
CA ALA A 80 -6.37 34.42 50.24
C ALA A 80 -5.72 33.03 50.19
N ALA A 81 -4.53 32.90 50.79
CA ALA A 81 -3.80 31.63 50.80
C ALA A 81 -4.65 30.49 51.41
N GLY A 82 -5.44 30.78 52.44
CA GLY A 82 -6.35 29.81 53.06
C GLY A 82 -7.38 29.25 52.08
N ASP A 83 -8.00 30.10 51.26
CA ASP A 83 -9.01 29.69 50.27
C ASP A 83 -8.40 28.79 49.20
N LYS A 84 -7.17 29.12 48.76
CA LYS A 84 -6.40 28.31 47.81
C LYS A 84 -6.08 26.93 48.37
N VAL A 85 -5.63 26.86 49.63
CA VAL A 85 -5.30 25.58 50.28
C VAL A 85 -6.56 24.73 50.47
N LEU A 86 -7.68 25.34 50.86
CA LEU A 86 -8.95 24.63 51.04
C LEU A 86 -9.51 24.10 49.71
N ALA A 87 -9.48 24.91 48.65
CA ALA A 87 -9.89 24.47 47.32
C ALA A 87 -8.99 23.32 46.81
N LEU A 88 -7.68 23.44 47.00
CA LEU A 88 -6.73 22.37 46.65
C LEU A 88 -7.02 21.07 47.40
N ALA A 89 -7.30 21.16 48.72
CA ALA A 89 -7.60 19.99 49.54
C ALA A 89 -8.87 19.25 49.06
N ARG A 90 -9.88 20.00 48.59
CA ARG A 90 -11.12 19.43 48.02
C ARG A 90 -10.89 18.81 46.64
N ASP A 91 -10.07 19.45 45.81
CA ASP A 91 -9.76 18.97 44.46
C ASP A 91 -8.83 17.75 44.48
N TRP A 92 -8.00 17.59 45.51
CA TRP A 92 -7.01 16.51 45.63
C TRP A 92 -7.55 15.09 45.37
N PRO A 93 -8.60 14.61 46.07
CA PRO A 93 -9.14 13.27 45.82
C PRO A 93 -9.73 13.13 44.40
N ARG A 94 -10.27 14.20 43.83
CA ARG A 94 -10.83 14.22 42.48
C ARG A 94 -9.72 14.10 41.43
N ALA A 95 -8.62 14.81 41.63
CA ALA A 95 -7.43 14.72 40.77
C ALA A 95 -6.85 13.30 40.77
N ARG A 96 -6.70 12.67 41.95
CA ARG A 96 -6.17 11.30 42.04
C ARG A 96 -7.02 10.26 41.33
N ARG A 97 -8.36 10.42 41.32
CA ARG A 97 -9.25 9.54 40.55
C ARG A 97 -9.08 9.74 39.05
N TYR A 98 -9.07 11.00 38.61
CA TYR A 98 -8.88 11.35 37.20
C TYR A 98 -7.53 10.85 36.66
N GLU A 99 -6.45 11.01 37.43
CA GLU A 99 -5.13 10.47 37.08
C GLU A 99 -5.17 8.94 36.94
N GLY A 100 -5.83 8.23 37.85
CA GLY A 100 -5.99 6.78 37.75
C GLY A 100 -6.77 6.34 36.51
N GLU A 101 -7.83 7.06 36.12
CA GLU A 101 -8.56 6.79 34.88
C GLU A 101 -7.69 7.03 33.64
N LEU A 102 -6.89 8.10 33.66
CA LEU A 102 -5.98 8.43 32.56
C LEU A 102 -4.86 7.39 32.42
N GLU A 103 -4.28 6.94 33.54
CA GLU A 103 -3.30 5.86 33.58
C GLU A 103 -3.90 4.54 33.07
N ALA A 104 -5.15 4.21 33.42
CA ALA A 104 -5.81 3.01 32.93
C ALA A 104 -6.03 3.05 31.40
N VAL A 105 -6.37 4.21 30.85
CA VAL A 105 -6.50 4.40 29.40
C VAL A 105 -5.15 4.25 28.70
N LEU A 106 -4.08 4.80 29.27
CA LEU A 106 -2.73 4.70 28.70
C LEU A 106 -2.13 3.30 28.84
N ALA A 107 -2.44 2.57 29.91
CA ALA A 107 -2.00 1.19 30.08
C ALA A 107 -2.57 0.25 29.01
N GLY A 108 -3.74 0.57 28.44
CA GLY A 108 -4.30 -0.16 27.30
C GLY A 108 -3.57 0.05 25.97
N CYS A 109 -2.59 0.97 25.92
CA CYS A 109 -1.83 1.30 24.72
C CYS A 109 -0.44 0.63 24.62
N LEU A 110 0.04 0.01 25.70
CA LEU A 110 1.36 -0.65 25.78
C LEU A 110 1.26 -2.15 25.45
#